data_AF-A0A7J6SGZ0-F1
#
_entry.id   AF-A0A7J6SGZ0-F1
#
_cell.length_a   1.000
_cell.length_b   1.000
_cell.length_c   1.000
_cell.angle_alpha   90.00
_cell.angle_beta   90.00
_cell.angle_gamma   90.00
#
_symmetry.space_group_name_H-M   'P 1'
#
loop_
_entity.id
_entity.type
_entity.pdbx_description
1 polymer ?
#
loop_
_entity_poly.entity_id
_entity_poly.type
_entity_poly.pdbx_seq_one_letter_code
_entity_poly.pdbx_strand_id
1 'polypeptide(L)'
;KILRFARGHVLECGIGTGRHNLRQYIINPRLKSLTGIDLVDEALDKAVENLNSATDSIVEMENNVLDVKPKHVSLIHGDFHKLPFPDNTFDTVVSSFALCSAEEPKRALLEMARVSRNRVLLLEHGLSCWKIMRWLGYLTGAYPDPEHPWTHGCYQDRDILKLCRDCGL
;
A
#
# COMPACT_ATOMS: atom_id res chain seq x y z
N LYS A 1 12.42 -2.37 -5.47
CA LYS A 1 11.16 -2.47 -4.71
C LYS A 1 9.98 -2.38 -5.67
N ILE A 2 8.88 -3.08 -5.38
CA ILE A 2 7.71 -3.28 -6.26
C ILE A 2 7.06 -1.97 -6.74
N LEU A 3 7.16 -0.90 -5.95
CA LEU A 3 6.61 0.44 -6.28
C LEU A 3 7.14 1.03 -7.59
N ARG A 4 8.30 0.59 -8.09
CA ARG A 4 8.82 0.99 -9.43
C ARG A 4 7.94 0.55 -10.60
N PHE A 5 7.04 -0.40 -10.35
CA PHE A 5 6.10 -0.92 -11.34
C PHE A 5 4.76 -0.17 -11.32
N ALA A 6 4.55 0.72 -10.34
CA ALA A 6 3.40 1.62 -10.32
C ALA A 6 3.54 2.65 -11.45
N ARG A 7 2.47 2.84 -12.22
CA ARG A 7 2.46 3.71 -13.41
C ARG A 7 1.06 4.28 -13.69
N GLY A 8 1.02 5.43 -14.35
CA GLY A 8 -0.22 6.12 -14.69
C GLY A 8 -0.82 6.86 -13.49
N HIS A 9 -2.15 6.89 -13.40
CA HIS A 9 -2.87 7.35 -12.22
C HIS A 9 -2.87 6.24 -11.17
N VAL A 10 -2.29 6.51 -10.00
CA VAL A 10 -2.05 5.47 -8.98
C VAL A 10 -2.81 5.76 -7.71
N LEU A 11 -3.45 4.73 -7.15
CA LEU A 11 -4.04 4.75 -5.82
C LEU A 11 -3.17 3.92 -4.88
N GLU A 12 -2.78 4.48 -3.74
CA GLU A 12 -2.22 3.74 -2.61
C GLU A 12 -3.27 3.61 -1.50
N CYS A 13 -3.67 2.38 -1.20
CA CYS A 13 -4.58 2.05 -0.12
C CYS A 13 -3.80 1.78 1.18
N GLY A 14 -4.15 2.51 2.24
CA GLY A 14 -3.42 2.50 3.51
C GLY A 14 -2.07 3.18 3.36
N ILE A 15 -2.05 4.42 2.85
CA ILE A 15 -0.81 5.17 2.65
C ILE A 15 -0.09 5.47 3.97
N GLY A 16 -0.82 5.46 5.08
CA GLY A 16 -0.35 5.80 6.41
C GLY A 16 0.36 7.15 6.41
N THR A 17 1.52 7.20 7.05
CA THR A 17 2.37 8.41 7.06
C THR A 17 3.10 8.67 5.75
N GLY A 18 3.03 7.76 4.76
CA GLY A 18 3.71 7.90 3.47
C GLY A 18 5.25 7.92 3.52
N ARG A 19 5.86 7.80 4.70
CA ARG A 19 7.30 8.04 4.98
C ARG A 19 8.26 7.33 4.01
N HIS A 20 7.94 6.10 3.61
CA HIS A 20 8.81 5.29 2.75
C HIS A 20 8.39 5.26 1.28
N ASN A 21 7.13 5.57 0.99
CA ASN A 21 6.54 5.37 -0.34
C ASN A 21 6.46 6.68 -1.13
N LEU A 22 6.13 7.80 -0.47
CA LEU A 22 5.95 9.11 -1.12
C LEU A 22 7.18 9.51 -1.95
N ARG A 23 8.39 9.43 -1.38
CA ARG A 23 9.63 9.71 -2.12
C ARG A 23 9.79 8.83 -3.36
N GLN A 24 9.45 7.53 -3.28
CA GLN A 24 9.54 6.62 -4.42
C GLN A 24 8.53 6.97 -5.51
N TYR A 25 7.34 7.45 -5.15
CA TYR A 25 6.35 7.92 -6.10
C TYR A 25 6.77 9.23 -6.77
N ILE A 26 7.26 10.20 -6.01
CA ILE A 26 7.65 11.51 -6.54
C ILE A 26 8.80 11.38 -7.53
N ILE A 27 9.75 10.48 -7.32
CA ILE A 27 10.85 10.26 -8.28
C ILE A 27 10.51 9.31 -9.44
N ASN A 28 9.35 8.63 -9.42
CA ASN A 28 9.01 7.63 -10.45
C ASN A 28 8.48 8.28 -11.74
N PRO A 29 9.23 8.34 -12.86
CA PRO A 29 8.81 9.07 -14.07
C PRO A 29 7.57 8.48 -14.76
N ARG A 30 7.15 7.27 -14.40
CA ARG A 30 5.97 6.61 -14.99
C ARG A 30 4.66 7.02 -14.31
N LEU A 31 4.72 7.76 -13.21
CA LEU A 31 3.57 8.16 -12.43
C LEU A 31 2.99 9.48 -12.97
N LYS A 32 1.68 9.50 -13.27
CA LYS A 32 0.95 10.71 -13.70
C LYS A 32 0.33 11.45 -12.51
N SER A 33 -0.26 10.71 -11.58
CA SER A 33 -0.79 11.24 -10.32
C SER A 33 -0.76 10.16 -9.24
N LEU A 34 -0.76 10.59 -7.98
CA LEU A 34 -0.90 9.73 -6.80
C LEU A 34 -2.13 10.15 -6.00
N THR A 35 -2.97 9.19 -5.66
CA THR A 35 -3.99 9.33 -4.63
C THR A 35 -3.61 8.38 -3.48
N GLY A 36 -3.39 8.91 -2.29
CA GLY A 36 -3.24 8.13 -1.07
C GLY A 36 -4.53 8.16 -0.27
N ILE A 37 -5.02 7.00 0.16
CA ILE A 37 -6.18 6.91 1.03
C ILE A 37 -5.81 6.19 2.33
N ASP A 38 -6.26 6.72 3.47
CA ASP A 38 -6.10 6.10 4.78
C ASP A 38 -7.30 6.42 5.70
N LEU A 39 -7.53 5.57 6.68
CA LEU A 39 -8.59 5.73 7.69
C LEU A 39 -8.15 6.57 8.89
N VAL A 40 -6.85 6.81 9.05
CA VAL A 40 -6.29 7.50 10.23
C VAL A 40 -5.85 8.91 9.85
N ASP A 41 -6.60 9.92 10.31
CA ASP A 41 -6.33 11.33 10.02
C ASP A 41 -4.93 11.75 10.48
N GLU A 42 -4.48 11.32 11.66
CA GLU A 42 -3.14 11.67 12.17
C GLU A 42 -2.00 11.07 11.31
N ALA A 43 -2.28 9.97 10.61
CA ALA A 43 -1.34 9.41 9.66
C ALA A 43 -1.29 10.24 8.38
N LEU A 44 -2.43 10.74 7.91
CA LEU A 44 -2.53 11.63 6.75
C LEU A 44 -1.86 12.99 7.00
N ASP A 45 -2.01 13.57 8.19
CA ASP A 45 -1.31 14.80 8.57
C ASP A 45 0.20 14.64 8.44
N LYS A 46 0.73 13.53 8.98
CA LYS A 46 2.16 13.17 8.82
C LYS A 46 2.53 12.89 7.37
N ALA A 47 1.61 12.35 6.57
CA ALA A 47 1.86 12.14 5.14
C ALA A 47 1.98 13.46 4.38
N VAL A 48 1.20 14.48 4.74
CA VAL A 48 1.36 15.85 4.21
C VAL A 48 2.73 16.41 4.59
N GLU A 49 3.16 16.30 5.84
CA GLU A 49 4.48 16.75 6.30
C GLU A 49 5.63 16.04 5.56
N ASN A 50 5.53 14.71 5.41
CA ASN A 50 6.53 13.91 4.70
C ASN A 50 6.53 14.20 3.20
N LEU A 51 5.36 14.50 2.60
CA LEU A 51 5.24 14.90 1.20
C LEU A 51 5.96 16.23 0.95
N ASN A 52 5.72 17.23 1.81
CA ASN A 52 6.38 18.53 1.72
C ASN A 52 7.90 18.37 1.83
N SER A 53 8.36 17.66 2.87
CA SER A 53 9.78 17.40 3.11
C SER A 53 10.45 16.66 1.93
N ALA A 54 9.75 15.69 1.33
CA ALA A 54 10.24 14.95 0.17
C ALA A 54 10.30 15.80 -1.09
N THR A 55 9.36 16.74 -1.24
CA THR A 55 9.30 17.66 -2.38
C THR A 55 10.41 18.71 -2.28
N ASP A 56 10.60 19.31 -1.11
CA ASP A 56 11.68 20.29 -0.86
C ASP A 56 13.05 19.68 -1.15
N SER A 57 13.28 18.45 -0.64
CA SER A 57 14.53 17.71 -0.92
C SER A 57 14.77 17.45 -2.42
N ILE A 58 13.70 17.32 -3.21
CA ILE A 58 13.79 17.06 -4.65
C ILE A 58 13.98 18.35 -5.44
N VAL A 59 13.33 19.45 -5.04
CA VAL A 59 13.54 20.78 -5.61
C VAL A 59 15.00 21.24 -5.40
N GLU A 60 15.59 20.96 -4.24
CA GLU A 60 17.02 21.20 -4.01
C GLU A 60 17.92 20.36 -4.95
N MET A 61 17.52 19.13 -5.26
CA MET A 61 18.24 18.25 -6.20
C MET A 61 17.99 18.61 -7.68
N GLU A 62 16.86 19.23 -8.02
CA GLU A 62 16.51 19.71 -9.37
C GLU A 62 17.48 20.78 -9.86
N ASN A 63 17.95 21.65 -8.96
CA ASN A 63 19.04 22.59 -9.22
C ASN A 63 20.38 21.90 -9.55
N ASN A 64 20.44 20.57 -9.44
CA ASN A 64 21.61 19.71 -9.64
C ASN A 64 21.31 18.43 -10.46
N VAL A 65 20.60 18.52 -11.60
CA VAL A 65 20.62 17.53 -12.72
C VAL A 65 19.44 16.51 -12.81
N LEU A 66 18.31 16.66 -12.10
CA LEU A 66 17.15 15.76 -12.29
C LEU A 66 15.86 16.53 -12.60
N ASP A 67 15.35 16.47 -13.85
CA ASP A 67 14.06 17.05 -14.28
C ASP A 67 12.88 16.25 -13.67
N VAL A 68 12.46 16.60 -12.44
CA VAL A 68 11.44 15.86 -11.66
C VAL A 68 10.26 16.80 -11.36
N LYS A 69 9.43 17.05 -12.38
CA LYS A 69 8.20 17.84 -12.20
C LYS A 69 7.36 17.33 -11.01
N PRO A 70 6.90 18.22 -10.11
CA PRO A 70 6.06 17.83 -8.98
C PRO A 70 4.77 17.19 -9.50
N LYS A 71 4.46 16.01 -8.96
CA LYS A 71 3.29 15.23 -9.36
C LYS A 71 2.07 15.69 -8.60
N HIS A 72 0.89 15.58 -9.22
CA HIS A 72 -0.36 15.77 -8.51
C HIS A 72 -0.55 14.65 -7.49
N VAL A 73 -0.38 14.98 -6.20
CA VAL A 73 -0.60 14.09 -5.06
C VAL A 73 -1.84 14.56 -4.31
N SER A 74 -2.79 13.65 -4.09
CA SER A 74 -3.99 13.87 -3.28
C SER A 74 -4.00 12.87 -2.13
N LEU A 75 -4.20 13.35 -0.91
CA LEU A 75 -4.35 12.54 0.29
C LEU A 75 -5.80 12.65 0.75
N ILE A 76 -6.46 11.52 0.95
CA ILE A 76 -7.90 11.46 1.22
C ILE A 76 -8.13 10.59 2.45
N HIS A 77 -8.93 11.06 3.39
CA HIS A 77 -9.46 10.23 4.45
C HIS A 77 -10.55 9.30 3.89
N GLY A 78 -10.41 8.00 4.11
CA GLY A 78 -11.44 7.03 3.75
C GLY A 78 -11.07 5.56 3.90
N ASP A 79 -12.10 4.73 3.82
CA ASP A 79 -12.01 3.29 4.01
C ASP A 79 -11.72 2.56 2.69
N PHE A 80 -10.61 1.82 2.63
CA PHE A 80 -10.31 1.01 1.45
C PHE A 80 -11.17 -0.27 1.33
N HIS A 81 -12.01 -0.59 2.32
CA HIS A 81 -13.09 -1.59 2.17
C HIS A 81 -14.31 -1.04 1.40
N LYS A 82 -14.35 0.27 1.14
CA LYS A 82 -15.39 0.93 0.34
C LYS A 82 -14.82 2.20 -0.31
N LEU A 83 -14.14 2.01 -1.43
CA LEU A 83 -13.44 3.09 -2.11
C LEU A 83 -14.43 4.05 -2.78
N PRO A 84 -14.32 5.38 -2.54
CA PRO A 84 -15.24 6.39 -3.09
C PRO A 84 -14.91 6.73 -4.55
N PHE A 85 -14.44 5.75 -5.33
CA PHE A 85 -14.02 5.92 -6.71
C PHE A 85 -14.82 5.00 -7.64
N PRO A 86 -15.14 5.44 -8.86
CA PRO A 86 -15.71 4.58 -9.88
C PRO A 86 -14.80 3.40 -10.25
N ASP A 87 -15.39 2.40 -10.89
CA ASP A 87 -14.66 1.28 -11.46
C ASP A 87 -13.61 1.78 -12.45
N ASN A 88 -12.48 1.06 -12.54
CA ASN A 88 -11.44 1.36 -13.55
C ASN A 88 -10.96 2.83 -13.51
N THR A 89 -10.84 3.43 -12.32
CA THR A 89 -10.37 4.82 -12.16
C THR A 89 -8.85 4.92 -12.23
N PHE A 90 -8.13 3.95 -11.65
CA PHE A 90 -6.68 4.00 -11.50
C PHE A 90 -5.99 3.02 -12.43
N ASP A 91 -4.87 3.43 -13.03
CA ASP A 91 -4.07 2.56 -13.88
C ASP A 91 -3.31 1.50 -13.07
N THR A 92 -2.93 1.83 -11.83
CA THR A 92 -2.31 0.91 -10.85
C THR A 92 -2.92 1.17 -9.47
N VAL A 93 -3.32 0.13 -8.76
CA VAL A 93 -3.65 0.21 -7.33
C VAL A 93 -2.55 -0.47 -6.54
N VAL A 94 -2.16 0.10 -5.40
CA VAL A 94 -1.08 -0.39 -4.55
C VAL A 94 -1.60 -0.56 -3.13
N SER A 95 -1.21 -1.65 -2.48
CA SER A 95 -1.27 -1.80 -1.03
C SER A 95 0.12 -2.22 -0.55
N SER A 96 0.62 -1.54 0.48
CA SER A 96 1.91 -1.86 1.07
C SER A 96 1.80 -1.88 2.59
N PHE A 97 1.74 -3.08 3.14
CA PHE A 97 1.55 -3.36 4.56
C PHE A 97 0.23 -2.80 5.11
N ALA A 98 -0.81 -2.76 4.27
CA ALA A 98 -2.14 -2.34 4.68
C ALA A 98 -3.16 -3.47 4.55
N LEU A 99 -3.11 -4.24 3.46
CA LEU A 99 -4.01 -5.39 3.28
C LEU A 99 -3.75 -6.49 4.32
N CYS A 100 -2.53 -6.64 4.84
CA CYS A 100 -2.22 -7.55 5.94
C CYS A 100 -2.87 -7.15 7.29
N SER A 101 -3.30 -5.91 7.42
CA SER A 101 -3.92 -5.34 8.62
C SER A 101 -5.44 -5.25 8.52
N ALA A 102 -5.99 -5.32 7.30
CA ALA A 102 -7.42 -5.22 7.04
C ALA A 102 -8.26 -6.26 7.82
N GLU A 103 -9.42 -5.85 8.35
CA GLU A 103 -10.37 -6.75 9.01
C GLU A 103 -11.12 -7.62 7.99
N GLU A 104 -11.56 -7.00 6.87
CA GLU A 104 -12.23 -7.69 5.76
C GLU A 104 -11.33 -7.72 4.51
N PRO A 105 -10.20 -8.46 4.50
CA PRO A 105 -9.20 -8.36 3.45
C PRO A 105 -9.73 -8.76 2.07
N LYS A 106 -10.70 -9.67 2.01
CA LYS A 106 -11.37 -10.06 0.74
C LYS A 106 -12.13 -8.88 0.14
N ARG A 107 -12.88 -8.15 0.97
CA ARG A 107 -13.66 -6.98 0.55
C ARG A 107 -12.74 -5.85 0.11
N ALA A 108 -11.70 -5.56 0.89
CA ALA A 108 -10.67 -4.57 0.53
C ALA A 108 -10.01 -4.90 -0.82
N LEU A 109 -9.59 -6.16 -1.02
CA LEU A 109 -8.94 -6.57 -2.26
C LEU A 109 -9.88 -6.50 -3.47
N LEU A 110 -11.16 -6.82 -3.30
CA LEU A 110 -12.16 -6.68 -4.37
C LEU A 110 -12.40 -5.21 -4.74
N GLU A 111 -12.45 -4.30 -3.76
CA GLU A 111 -12.52 -2.86 -4.03
C GLU A 111 -11.27 -2.34 -4.76
N MET A 112 -10.07 -2.77 -4.32
CA MET A 112 -8.81 -2.45 -4.99
C MET A 112 -8.81 -2.93 -6.45
N ALA A 113 -9.33 -4.15 -6.70
CA ALA A 113 -9.47 -4.69 -8.05
C ALA A 113 -10.49 -3.90 -8.87
N ARG A 114 -11.66 -3.59 -8.31
CA ARG A 114 -12.75 -2.85 -8.96
C ARG A 114 -12.29 -1.50 -9.50
N VAL A 115 -11.55 -0.73 -8.70
CA VAL A 115 -11.08 0.60 -9.11
C VAL A 115 -9.82 0.56 -9.98
N SER A 116 -9.19 -0.61 -10.15
CA SER A 116 -7.99 -0.80 -10.96
C SER A 116 -8.32 -1.13 -12.41
N ARG A 117 -7.67 -0.46 -13.36
CA ARG A 117 -7.74 -0.77 -14.80
C ARG A 117 -6.86 -1.94 -15.21
N ASN A 118 -5.64 -1.98 -14.66
CA ASN A 118 -4.60 -2.87 -15.20
C ASN A 118 -4.01 -3.82 -14.19
N ARG A 119 -3.77 -3.36 -12.94
CA ARG A 119 -3.02 -4.16 -11.96
C ARG A 119 -3.21 -3.66 -10.54
N VAL A 120 -3.16 -4.62 -9.62
CA VAL A 120 -3.00 -4.39 -8.18
C VAL A 120 -1.59 -4.86 -7.80
N LEU A 121 -0.84 -4.01 -7.09
CA LEU A 121 0.49 -4.32 -6.57
C LEU A 121 0.39 -4.48 -5.05
N LEU A 122 0.80 -5.65 -4.54
CA LEU A 122 0.72 -5.97 -3.13
C LEU A 122 2.13 -6.15 -2.57
N LEU A 123 2.47 -5.36 -1.54
CA LEU A 123 3.66 -5.55 -0.71
C LEU A 123 3.20 -5.81 0.71
N GLU A 124 2.91 -7.06 1.04
CA GLU A 124 2.25 -7.41 2.28
C GLU A 124 3.10 -8.33 3.13
N HIS A 125 2.94 -8.22 4.45
CA HIS A 125 3.31 -9.30 5.35
C HIS A 125 2.29 -10.44 5.19
N GLY A 126 2.76 -11.68 5.30
CA GLY A 126 1.89 -12.81 5.18
C GLY A 126 2.60 -14.13 5.46
N LEU A 127 1.90 -15.20 5.10
CA LEU A 127 2.28 -16.56 5.40
C LEU A 127 3.74 -16.88 5.01
N SER A 128 4.53 -17.36 5.99
CA SER A 128 5.91 -17.78 5.74
C SER A 128 5.98 -18.86 4.66
N CYS A 129 6.93 -18.71 3.72
CA CYS A 129 7.19 -19.69 2.67
C CYS A 129 7.89 -20.95 3.18
N TRP A 130 8.44 -20.93 4.40
CA TRP A 130 9.12 -22.07 5.03
C TRP A 130 8.10 -22.99 5.70
N LYS A 131 7.49 -23.87 4.90
CA LYS A 131 6.42 -24.79 5.34
C LYS A 131 6.78 -25.57 6.61
N ILE A 132 8.03 -26.03 6.73
CA ILE A 132 8.51 -26.77 7.90
C ILE A 132 8.53 -25.91 9.16
N MET A 133 9.02 -24.66 9.07
CA MET A 133 9.04 -23.73 10.20
C MET A 133 7.63 -23.33 10.61
N ARG A 134 6.75 -23.13 9.63
CA ARG A 134 5.34 -22.85 9.87
C ARG A 134 4.65 -24.02 10.58
N TRP A 135 4.87 -25.24 10.11
CA TRP A 135 4.33 -26.45 10.75
C TRP A 135 4.85 -26.63 12.18
N LEU A 136 6.15 -26.44 12.42
CA LEU A 136 6.72 -26.44 13.76
C LEU A 136 6.07 -25.36 14.64
N GLY A 137 5.90 -24.15 14.13
CA GLY A 137 5.25 -23.05 14.84
C GLY A 137 3.79 -23.36 15.20
N TYR A 138 3.03 -23.99 14.31
CA TYR A 138 1.67 -24.46 14.63
C TYR A 138 1.69 -25.54 15.71
N LEU A 139 2.62 -26.49 15.67
CA LEU A 139 2.73 -27.55 16.67
C LEU A 139 3.11 -27.04 18.05
N THR A 140 4.01 -26.06 18.12
CA THR A 140 4.46 -25.48 19.39
C THR A 140 3.55 -24.37 19.91
N GLY A 141 2.55 -23.95 19.13
CA GLY A 141 1.72 -22.78 19.44
C GLY A 141 2.45 -21.44 19.30
N ALA A 142 3.66 -21.43 18.74
CA ALA A 142 4.43 -20.20 18.51
C ALA A 142 3.98 -19.42 17.26
N TYR A 143 3.15 -20.02 16.41
CA TYR A 143 2.63 -19.40 15.20
C TYR A 143 1.24 -19.95 14.85
N PRO A 144 0.25 -19.11 14.49
CA PRO A 144 0.32 -17.65 14.53
C PRO A 144 0.27 -17.19 16.00
N ASP A 145 0.94 -16.09 16.30
CA ASP A 145 0.85 -15.45 17.60
C ASP A 145 -0.49 -14.68 17.68
N PRO A 146 -1.41 -15.05 18.58
CA PRO A 146 -2.69 -14.36 18.74
C PRO A 146 -2.54 -12.90 19.16
N GLU A 147 -1.42 -12.53 19.78
CA GLU A 147 -1.12 -11.16 20.20
C GLU A 147 -0.54 -10.30 19.08
N HIS A 148 -0.14 -10.90 17.95
CA HIS A 148 0.51 -10.20 16.84
C HIS A 148 -0.33 -9.04 16.25
N PRO A 149 -1.66 -9.18 16.04
CA PRO A 149 -2.46 -8.06 15.56
C PRO A 149 -2.48 -6.87 16.51
N TRP A 150 -2.40 -7.11 17.83
CA TRP A 150 -2.46 -6.05 18.84
C TRP A 150 -1.11 -5.38 19.08
N THR A 151 -0.03 -6.15 18.91
CA THR A 151 1.35 -5.67 19.13
C THR A 151 1.96 -5.06 17.88
N HIS A 152 1.64 -5.59 16.70
CA HIS A 152 2.24 -5.21 15.41
C HIS A 152 1.23 -4.67 14.39
N GLY A 153 -0.07 -4.73 14.69
CA GLY A 153 -1.11 -4.17 13.82
C GLY A 153 -1.41 -4.98 12.57
N CYS A 154 -1.00 -6.25 12.46
CA CYS A 154 -1.27 -7.07 11.28
C CYS A 154 -1.48 -8.56 11.60
N TYR A 155 -1.95 -9.32 10.60
CA TYR A 155 -2.11 -10.78 10.70
C TYR A 155 -0.95 -11.48 9.98
N GLN A 156 0.02 -11.99 10.76
CA GLN A 156 1.27 -12.57 10.23
C GLN A 156 1.13 -13.90 9.47
N ASP A 157 -0.04 -14.53 9.53
CA ASP A 157 -0.38 -15.77 8.84
C ASP A 157 -1.35 -15.59 7.69
N ARG A 158 -1.59 -14.34 7.28
CA ARG A 158 -2.45 -14.08 6.13
C ARG A 158 -1.83 -14.62 4.84
N ASP A 159 -2.50 -15.58 4.21
CA ASP A 159 -2.11 -16.10 2.89
C ASP A 159 -2.61 -15.15 1.80
N ILE A 160 -1.80 -14.13 1.49
CA ILE A 160 -2.12 -13.11 0.48
C ILE A 160 -2.31 -13.73 -0.91
N LEU A 161 -1.53 -14.76 -1.25
CA LEU A 161 -1.65 -15.43 -2.56
C LEU A 161 -2.93 -16.27 -2.67
N LYS A 162 -3.34 -16.94 -1.59
CA LYS A 162 -4.65 -17.59 -1.53
C LYS A 162 -5.76 -16.55 -1.62
N LEU A 163 -5.64 -15.43 -0.91
CA LEU A 163 -6.62 -14.34 -0.94
C LEU A 163 -6.84 -13.81 -2.36
N CYS A 164 -5.77 -13.57 -3.14
CA CYS A 164 -5.87 -13.17 -4.54
C CYS A 164 -6.63 -14.21 -5.38
N ARG A 165 -6.25 -15.49 -5.27
CA ARG A 165 -6.92 -16.58 -5.99
C ARG A 165 -8.40 -16.69 -5.65
N ASP A 166 -8.76 -16.53 -4.38
CA ASP A 166 -10.15 -16.56 -3.91
C ASP A 166 -10.99 -15.35 -4.40
N CYS A 167 -10.33 -14.29 -4.87
CA CYS A 167 -10.94 -13.12 -5.49
C CYS A 167 -10.89 -13.14 -7.03
N GLY A 168 -10.30 -14.17 -7.64
CA GLY A 168 -10.11 -14.25 -9.09
C GLY A 168 -9.02 -13.35 -9.65
N LEU A 169 -8.02 -12.99 -8.84
CA LEU A 169 -6.86 -12.17 -9.21
C LEU A 169 -5.57 -12.99 -9.37
#